data_AF-A0A8K0NXH2-F1
#
_entry.id   AF-A0A8K0NXH2-F1
#
_cell.length_a   1.000
_cell.length_b   1.000
_cell.length_c   1.000
_cell.angle_alpha   90.00
_cell.angle_beta   90.00
_cell.angle_gamma   90.00
#
_symmetry.space_group_name_H-M   'P 1'
#
loop_
_entity.id
_entity.type
_entity.pdbx_description
1 polymer ?
#
loop_
_entity_poly.entity_id
_entity_poly.type
_entity_poly.pdbx_seq_one_letter_code
_entity_poly.pdbx_strand_id
1 'polypeptide(L)'
;MKRGLLQTPSKKFKQGSMHFASYGHIFKNRDDSHRASQSSLQLQLAPSLEHQTAAMLSILERYKWHQFSIVTSQIAGHDDFVQAIRERILEMQDVFKFTILNAVLVTKPSDLSELVNSESRVVLLYCTKEEALSILSAAADYQITGENYVWVVAQSVIENKMPYQQFPIGMLGVHFDTSMSSLVKEITTAIKVYAYGVEDFINDPRNERLSLNTQLSCEGAGDSRWKVGDRFFKYLRNVSVEHTEEGKPNIEFTPDGVLKAAELKILNLRPAANRQLRWEEVIWPGGSHTPPQGVPEKFHMRITFLEEPPYINVAPPDPITGKCSINRGVLCRFAAETDMSG
;
A
#
# COMPACT_ATOMS: atom_id res chain seq x y z
N MET A 1 35.08 -16.66 -20.44
CA MET A 1 33.98 -16.72 -19.44
C MET A 1 33.15 -15.44 -19.55
N LYS A 2 31.95 -15.51 -20.12
CA LYS A 2 31.01 -14.38 -20.16
C LYS A 2 30.24 -14.36 -18.83
N ARG A 3 30.38 -13.29 -18.05
CA ARG A 3 29.55 -13.03 -16.86
C ARG A 3 28.32 -12.25 -17.32
N GLY A 4 27.15 -12.88 -17.28
CA GLY A 4 25.87 -12.22 -17.51
C GLY A 4 25.49 -11.37 -16.31
N LEU A 5 25.13 -10.10 -16.55
CA LEU A 5 24.48 -9.26 -15.57
C LEU A 5 23.05 -9.78 -15.36
N LEU A 6 22.72 -10.15 -14.11
CA LEU A 6 21.35 -10.26 -13.65
C LEU A 6 20.74 -8.86 -13.69
N GLN A 7 19.87 -8.65 -14.68
CA GLN A 7 19.08 -7.45 -14.83
C GLN A 7 17.97 -7.51 -13.77
N THR A 8 18.10 -6.70 -12.73
CA THR A 8 17.01 -6.47 -11.77
C THR A 8 15.82 -5.86 -12.52
N PRO A 9 14.57 -6.29 -12.27
CA PRO A 9 13.42 -5.69 -12.91
C PRO A 9 13.29 -4.24 -12.43
N SER A 10 13.59 -3.32 -13.34
CA SER A 10 13.36 -1.89 -13.19
C SER A 10 11.86 -1.66 -12.98
N LYS A 11 11.47 -1.06 -11.84
CA LYS A 11 10.13 -0.49 -11.61
C LYS A 11 9.88 0.57 -12.69
N LYS A 12 9.31 0.18 -13.85
CA LYS A 12 8.89 1.13 -14.88
C LYS A 12 7.66 1.89 -14.38
N PHE A 13 7.84 3.19 -14.13
CA PHE A 13 6.77 4.13 -13.82
C PHE A 13 6.13 4.63 -15.13
N LYS A 14 4.83 4.38 -15.33
CA LYS A 14 4.00 5.13 -16.29
C LYS A 14 2.66 5.48 -15.62
N GLN A 15 2.27 6.75 -15.77
CA GLN A 15 1.01 7.42 -15.39
C GLN A 15 0.17 6.79 -14.27
N GLY A 16 0.18 7.43 -13.09
CA GLY A 16 -0.86 7.32 -12.04
C GLY A 16 -1.01 5.97 -11.32
N SER A 17 -0.41 4.92 -11.85
CA SER A 17 -0.63 3.55 -11.42
C SER A 17 0.69 2.85 -11.13
N MET A 18 0.74 2.11 -10.03
CA MET A 18 1.91 1.34 -9.64
C MET A 18 1.60 -0.15 -9.76
N HIS A 19 2.52 -0.87 -10.43
CA HIS A 19 2.45 -2.32 -10.53
C HIS A 19 3.18 -2.94 -9.34
N PHE A 20 2.48 -3.80 -8.62
CA PHE A 20 3.02 -4.55 -7.49
C PHE A 20 3.02 -6.02 -7.85
N ALA A 21 4.11 -6.72 -7.53
CA ALA A 21 4.20 -8.15 -7.74
C ALA A 21 3.90 -8.90 -6.44
N SER A 22 3.16 -10.00 -6.53
CA SER A 22 3.03 -11.01 -5.48
C SER A 22 4.16 -12.03 -5.65
N TYR A 23 4.85 -12.34 -4.55
CA TYR A 23 5.88 -13.38 -4.51
C TYR A 23 5.26 -14.63 -3.88
N GLY A 24 5.13 -15.70 -4.65
CA GLY A 24 4.62 -16.97 -4.12
C GLY A 24 5.63 -17.60 -3.15
N HIS A 25 5.23 -17.81 -1.90
CA HIS A 25 6.01 -18.54 -0.91
C HIS A 25 5.27 -19.75 -0.35
N ILE A 26 6.04 -20.84 -0.16
CA ILE A 26 5.58 -22.12 0.37
C ILE A 26 5.28 -21.95 1.86
N PHE A 27 3.99 -21.96 2.21
CA PHE A 27 3.55 -22.07 3.60
C PHE A 27 4.15 -23.31 4.26
N LYS A 28 4.99 -23.10 5.28
CA LYS A 28 5.33 -24.14 6.25
C LYS A 28 4.41 -23.93 7.45
N ASN A 29 3.26 -24.60 7.41
CA ASN A 29 2.20 -24.57 8.42
C ASN A 29 2.73 -24.57 9.86
N ARG A 30 2.25 -23.61 10.66
CA ARG A 30 1.98 -23.84 12.07
C ARG A 30 0.79 -22.98 12.52
N ASP A 31 -0.19 -23.69 13.05
CA ASP A 31 -1.44 -23.24 13.67
C ASP A 31 -2.55 -22.74 12.74
N ASP A 32 -2.96 -23.62 11.83
CA ASP A 32 -4.20 -23.48 11.08
C ASP A 32 -5.02 -24.79 11.15
N SER A 33 -5.49 -25.11 12.36
CA SER A 33 -6.13 -26.39 12.70
C SER A 33 -7.51 -26.61 12.06
N HIS A 34 -7.96 -25.78 11.11
CA HIS A 34 -9.23 -26.00 10.39
C HIS A 34 -9.22 -25.68 8.89
N ARG A 35 -8.06 -25.44 8.24
CA ARG A 35 -8.03 -25.19 6.77
C ARG A 35 -7.01 -25.98 5.96
N ALA A 36 -6.36 -26.99 6.54
CA ALA A 36 -5.47 -27.88 5.79
C ALA A 36 -6.16 -29.20 5.35
N SER A 37 -7.14 -29.16 4.43
CA SER A 37 -7.57 -30.37 3.68
C SER A 37 -8.46 -30.13 2.45
N GLN A 38 -8.17 -29.13 1.60
CA GLN A 38 -8.64 -29.09 0.21
C GLN A 38 -7.82 -28.04 -0.54
N SER A 39 -7.10 -28.43 -1.59
CA SER A 39 -6.54 -27.48 -2.55
C SER A 39 -7.70 -26.71 -3.18
N SER A 40 -7.97 -25.48 -2.74
CA SER A 40 -8.99 -24.64 -3.37
C SER A 40 -8.54 -24.37 -4.81
N LEU A 41 -9.29 -24.90 -5.78
CA LEU A 41 -9.05 -24.66 -7.20
C LEU A 41 -9.61 -23.28 -7.56
N GLN A 42 -8.97 -22.23 -7.06
CA GLN A 42 -9.40 -20.85 -7.22
C GLN A 42 -8.34 -20.04 -7.97
N LEU A 43 -8.77 -19.29 -8.99
CA LEU A 43 -7.98 -18.22 -9.57
C LEU A 43 -8.59 -16.88 -9.17
N GLN A 44 -7.75 -15.98 -8.68
CA GLN A 44 -8.15 -14.66 -8.24
C GLN A 44 -7.56 -13.59 -9.18
N LEU A 45 -8.45 -12.87 -9.86
CA LEU A 45 -8.09 -11.69 -10.67
C LEU A 45 -8.06 -10.39 -9.86
N ALA A 46 -8.78 -10.33 -8.74
CA ALA A 46 -8.74 -9.16 -7.88
C ALA A 46 -7.38 -9.04 -7.17
N PRO A 47 -6.83 -7.83 -6.98
CA PRO A 47 -5.61 -7.65 -6.22
C PRO A 47 -5.70 -8.27 -4.81
N SER A 48 -4.71 -9.09 -4.45
CA SER A 48 -4.63 -9.74 -3.14
C SER A 48 -4.16 -8.80 -2.03
N LEU A 49 -4.20 -9.30 -0.79
CA LEU A 49 -3.68 -8.61 0.38
C LEU A 49 -2.18 -8.32 0.26
N GLU A 50 -1.41 -9.27 -0.27
CA GLU A 50 0.03 -9.11 -0.53
C GLU A 50 0.32 -7.94 -1.49
N HIS A 51 -0.50 -7.76 -2.53
CA HIS A 51 -0.36 -6.61 -3.42
C HIS A 51 -0.59 -5.29 -2.67
N GLN A 52 -1.60 -5.26 -1.79
CA GLN A 52 -1.91 -4.09 -0.99
C GLN A 52 -0.81 -3.78 0.03
N THR A 53 -0.30 -4.78 0.76
CA THR A 53 0.80 -4.57 1.72
C THR A 53 2.09 -4.15 1.02
N ALA A 54 2.40 -4.73 -0.15
CA ALA A 54 3.51 -4.29 -0.98
C ALA A 54 3.36 -2.83 -1.43
N ALA A 55 2.15 -2.40 -1.78
CA ALA A 55 1.87 -1.00 -2.09
C ALA A 55 2.06 -0.09 -0.88
N MET A 56 1.52 -0.45 0.29
CA MET A 56 1.71 0.31 1.52
C MET A 56 3.19 0.44 1.88
N LEU A 57 3.95 -0.65 1.87
CA LEU A 57 5.40 -0.62 2.16
C LEU A 57 6.19 0.17 1.12
N SER A 58 5.77 0.17 -0.15
CA SER A 58 6.42 0.99 -1.18
C SER A 58 6.25 2.49 -0.95
N ILE A 59 5.13 2.92 -0.34
CA ILE A 59 4.92 4.31 0.09
C ILE A 59 5.96 4.65 1.15
N LEU A 60 6.10 3.80 2.17
CA LEU A 60 7.04 4.01 3.28
C LEU A 60 8.50 4.01 2.78
N GLU A 61 8.87 3.06 1.91
CA GLU A 61 10.19 3.01 1.25
C GLU A 61 10.49 4.32 0.51
N ARG A 62 9.49 4.84 -0.21
CA ARG A 62 9.62 6.05 -1.03
C ARG A 62 9.87 7.30 -0.19
N TYR A 63 9.18 7.45 0.94
CA TYR A 63 9.37 8.57 1.86
C TYR A 63 10.44 8.33 2.92
N LYS A 64 11.16 7.20 2.85
CA LYS A 64 12.20 6.83 3.81
C LYS A 64 11.66 6.73 5.25
N TRP A 65 10.43 6.26 5.40
CA TRP A 65 9.84 5.93 6.69
C TRP A 65 10.26 4.52 7.09
N HIS A 66 11.19 4.43 8.05
CA HIS A 66 11.76 3.16 8.50
C HIS A 66 10.98 2.54 9.67
N GLN A 67 10.22 3.35 10.41
CA GLN A 67 9.47 2.95 11.59
C GLN A 67 8.00 3.24 11.39
N PHE A 68 7.13 2.28 11.72
CA PHE A 68 5.69 2.43 11.63
C PHE A 68 4.98 1.46 12.58
N SER A 69 3.69 1.68 12.80
CA SER A 69 2.82 0.74 13.51
C SER A 69 1.73 0.20 12.61
N ILE A 70 1.24 -0.99 12.96
CA ILE A 70 0.14 -1.66 12.28
C ILE A 70 -1.07 -1.60 13.19
N VAL A 71 -2.22 -1.25 12.64
CA VAL A 71 -3.50 -1.23 13.33
C VAL A 71 -4.49 -2.03 12.51
N THR A 72 -5.17 -2.97 13.15
CA THR A 72 -6.23 -3.74 12.53
C THR A 72 -7.50 -3.72 13.37
N SER A 73 -8.65 -3.91 12.75
CA SER A 73 -9.89 -4.30 13.46
C SER A 73 -10.03 -5.83 13.46
N GLN A 74 -11.19 -6.32 13.89
CA GLN A 74 -11.58 -7.73 13.79
C GLN A 74 -12.10 -8.14 12.40
N ILE A 75 -11.86 -7.33 11.36
CA ILE A 75 -12.17 -7.68 9.97
C ILE A 75 -11.55 -9.03 9.58
N ALA A 76 -12.23 -9.79 8.73
CA ALA A 76 -11.68 -11.03 8.18
C ALA A 76 -10.35 -10.77 7.45
N GLY A 77 -9.34 -11.60 7.70
CA GLY A 77 -8.00 -11.47 7.11
C GLY A 77 -7.08 -10.47 7.82
N HIS A 78 -7.41 -9.98 9.02
CA HIS A 78 -6.53 -9.07 9.77
C HIS A 78 -5.20 -9.73 10.17
N ASP A 79 -5.21 -10.99 10.59
CA ASP A 79 -3.97 -11.74 10.90
C ASP A 79 -3.13 -11.95 9.63
N ASP A 80 -3.78 -12.30 8.53
CA ASP A 80 -3.13 -12.44 7.21
C ASP A 80 -2.48 -11.13 6.77
N PHE A 81 -3.09 -9.98 7.07
CA PHE A 81 -2.55 -8.66 6.73
C PHE A 81 -1.26 -8.36 7.50
N VAL A 82 -1.27 -8.61 8.82
CA VAL A 82 -0.08 -8.43 9.66
C VAL A 82 1.03 -9.38 9.22
N GLN A 83 0.69 -10.63 8.90
CA GLN A 83 1.64 -11.63 8.44
C GLN A 83 2.25 -11.26 7.08
N ALA A 84 1.43 -10.84 6.11
CA ALA A 84 1.89 -10.40 4.80
C ALA A 84 2.84 -9.18 4.88
N ILE A 85 2.62 -8.26 5.83
CA ILE A 85 3.58 -7.18 6.10
C ILE A 85 4.90 -7.74 6.63
N ARG A 86 4.87 -8.63 7.62
CA ARG A 86 6.09 -9.20 8.23
C ARG A 86 6.94 -9.96 7.22
N GLU A 87 6.32 -10.79 6.39
CA GLU A 87 6.99 -11.53 5.34
C GLU A 87 7.64 -10.59 4.33
N ARG A 88 6.91 -9.56 3.91
CA ARG A 88 7.43 -8.58 2.96
C ARG A 88 8.59 -7.76 3.51
N ILE A 89 8.59 -7.46 4.81
CA ILE A 89 9.73 -6.81 5.49
C ILE A 89 10.97 -7.71 5.44
N LEU A 90 10.82 -9.02 5.67
CA LEU A 90 11.94 -9.97 5.61
C LEU A 90 12.55 -10.02 4.21
N GLU A 91 11.72 -10.03 3.16
CA GLU A 91 12.18 -10.00 1.77
C GLU A 91 12.93 -8.70 1.41
N MET A 92 12.52 -7.58 2.00
CA MET A 92 13.10 -6.26 1.71
C MET A 92 14.28 -5.90 2.61
N GLN A 93 14.63 -6.73 3.59
CA GLN A 93 15.57 -6.40 4.66
C GLN A 93 16.97 -5.98 4.16
N ASP A 94 17.42 -6.55 3.03
CA ASP A 94 18.71 -6.23 2.42
C ASP A 94 18.73 -4.88 1.67
N VAL A 95 17.57 -4.36 1.28
CA VAL A 95 17.41 -3.14 0.48
C VAL A 95 16.95 -1.96 1.34
N PHE A 96 15.98 -2.20 2.22
CA PHE A 96 15.38 -1.18 3.07
C PHE A 96 14.88 -1.80 4.38
N LYS A 97 15.44 -1.35 5.51
CA LYS A 97 15.13 -1.90 6.81
C LYS A 97 13.91 -1.22 7.43
N PHE A 98 12.83 -1.98 7.55
CA PHE A 98 11.65 -1.57 8.31
C PHE A 98 11.71 -2.03 9.77
N THR A 99 11.04 -1.29 10.65
CA THR A 99 10.86 -1.61 12.06
C THR A 99 9.39 -1.39 12.41
N ILE A 100 8.71 -2.46 12.83
CA ILE A 100 7.35 -2.37 13.37
C ILE A 100 7.46 -1.98 14.84
N LEU A 101 6.88 -0.84 15.22
CA LEU A 101 6.88 -0.36 16.61
C LEU A 101 5.79 -1.04 17.42
N ASN A 102 4.57 -1.06 16.88
CA ASN A 102 3.41 -1.72 17.48
C ASN A 102 2.58 -2.45 16.42
N ALA A 103 1.89 -3.51 16.82
CA ALA A 103 0.86 -4.16 16.04
C ALA A 103 -0.39 -4.30 16.93
N VAL A 104 -1.37 -3.42 16.73
CA VAL A 104 -2.53 -3.25 17.62
C VAL A 104 -3.79 -3.80 16.95
N LEU A 105 -4.44 -4.76 17.60
CA LEU A 105 -5.79 -5.19 17.25
C LEU A 105 -6.80 -4.37 18.05
N VAL A 106 -7.56 -3.50 17.38
CA VAL A 106 -8.51 -2.61 18.03
C VAL A 106 -9.84 -3.31 18.24
N THR A 107 -10.16 -3.58 19.50
CA THR A 107 -11.47 -4.06 19.95
C THR A 107 -12.25 -2.98 20.69
N LYS A 108 -11.52 -2.02 21.28
CA LYS A 108 -12.05 -0.86 22.00
C LYS A 108 -11.14 0.36 21.80
N PRO A 109 -11.66 1.60 21.93
CA PRO A 109 -10.89 2.82 21.71
C PRO A 109 -9.58 2.91 22.52
N SER A 110 -9.57 2.38 23.74
CA SER A 110 -8.39 2.43 24.63
C SER A 110 -7.18 1.65 24.12
N ASP A 111 -7.38 0.70 23.21
CA ASP A 111 -6.28 -0.09 22.62
C ASP A 111 -5.31 0.81 21.84
N LEU A 112 -5.80 1.96 21.33
CA LEU A 112 -4.97 2.98 20.66
C LEU A 112 -3.96 3.66 21.59
N SER A 113 -4.10 3.53 22.92
CA SER A 113 -3.14 4.08 23.88
C SER A 113 -1.71 3.53 23.70
N GLU A 114 -1.58 2.32 23.14
CA GLU A 114 -0.28 1.75 22.77
C GLU A 114 0.45 2.60 21.73
N LEU A 115 -0.29 3.24 20.81
CA LEU A 115 0.28 4.13 19.79
C LEU A 115 0.69 5.47 20.40
N VAL A 116 -0.11 6.02 21.31
CA VAL A 116 0.16 7.30 21.99
C VAL A 116 1.47 7.24 22.77
N ASN A 117 1.73 6.11 23.44
CA ASN A 117 2.93 5.88 24.22
C ASN A 117 4.15 5.47 23.38
N SER A 118 4.00 5.37 22.06
CA SER A 118 5.05 4.96 21.12
C SER A 118 5.60 6.14 20.32
N GLU A 119 6.75 5.96 19.68
CA GLU A 119 7.30 6.93 18.72
C GLU A 119 6.63 6.83 17.33
N SER A 120 5.53 6.08 17.20
CA SER A 120 4.89 5.82 15.91
C SER A 120 4.29 7.07 15.30
N ARG A 121 4.76 7.45 14.11
CA ARG A 121 4.21 8.57 13.31
C ARG A 121 3.55 8.13 12.02
N VAL A 122 3.75 6.87 11.64
CA VAL A 122 3.16 6.27 10.43
C VAL A 122 2.39 5.05 10.86
N VAL A 123 1.12 4.98 10.49
CA VAL A 123 0.20 3.91 10.88
C VAL A 123 -0.41 3.28 9.64
N LEU A 124 -0.23 1.97 9.49
CA LEU A 124 -0.91 1.17 8.48
C LEU A 124 -2.21 0.62 9.08
N LEU A 125 -3.35 0.95 8.48
CA LEU A 125 -4.68 0.59 8.99
C LEU A 125 -5.40 -0.38 8.05
N TYR A 126 -5.83 -1.52 8.60
CA TYR A 126 -6.66 -2.52 7.92
C TYR A 126 -7.94 -2.81 8.72
N CYS A 127 -9.06 -2.30 8.24
CA CYS A 127 -10.38 -2.46 8.83
C CYS A 127 -11.47 -2.24 7.78
N THR A 128 -12.75 -2.39 8.14
CA THR A 128 -13.84 -1.93 7.28
C THR A 128 -13.96 -0.41 7.32
N LYS A 129 -14.69 0.16 6.37
CA LYS A 129 -14.96 1.59 6.31
C LYS A 129 -15.71 2.10 7.55
N GLU A 130 -16.67 1.33 8.05
CA GLU A 130 -17.44 1.67 9.26
C GLU A 130 -16.57 1.63 10.51
N GLU A 131 -15.72 0.60 10.64
CA GLU A 131 -14.79 0.48 11.77
C GLU A 131 -13.74 1.59 11.74
N ALA A 132 -13.27 1.98 10.55
CA ALA A 132 -12.36 3.11 10.37
C ALA A 132 -12.93 4.40 10.93
N LEU A 133 -14.24 4.63 10.83
CA LEU A 133 -14.89 5.82 11.41
C LEU A 133 -14.71 5.84 12.93
N SER A 134 -14.98 4.72 13.60
CA SER A 134 -14.81 4.62 15.06
C SER A 134 -13.34 4.72 15.47
N ILE A 135 -12.44 4.02 14.78
CA ILE A 135 -11.01 4.00 15.07
C ILE A 135 -10.40 5.40 14.88
N LEU A 136 -10.66 6.05 13.75
CA LEU A 136 -10.08 7.36 13.43
C LEU A 136 -10.69 8.49 14.26
N SER A 137 -11.94 8.37 14.68
CA SER A 137 -12.54 9.32 15.64
C SER A 137 -11.85 9.21 17.01
N ALA A 138 -11.67 7.99 17.53
CA ALA A 138 -10.94 7.78 18.78
C ALA A 138 -9.47 8.23 18.66
N ALA A 139 -8.83 7.96 17.51
CA ALA A 139 -7.49 8.44 17.22
C ALA A 139 -7.38 9.97 17.24
N ALA A 140 -8.44 10.69 16.83
CA ALA A 140 -8.49 12.14 16.93
C ALA A 140 -8.57 12.61 18.40
N ASP A 141 -9.34 11.93 19.23
CA ASP A 141 -9.42 12.23 20.68
C ASP A 141 -8.05 12.01 21.36
N TYR A 142 -7.30 11.00 20.92
CA TYR A 142 -5.92 10.74 21.37
C TYR A 142 -4.87 11.62 20.68
N GLN A 143 -5.26 12.56 19.82
CA GLN A 143 -4.38 13.48 19.09
C GLN A 143 -3.32 12.79 18.19
N ILE A 144 -3.61 11.56 17.75
CA ILE A 144 -2.74 10.77 16.86
C ILE A 144 -3.18 10.85 15.38
N THR A 145 -3.97 11.86 15.03
CA THR A 145 -4.41 12.17 13.65
C THR A 145 -3.98 13.56 13.18
N GLY A 146 -3.20 14.28 13.98
CA GLY A 146 -2.71 15.61 13.66
C GLY A 146 -1.59 15.62 12.61
N GLU A 147 -1.03 16.80 12.33
CA GLU A 147 -0.05 17.05 11.25
C GLU A 147 1.23 16.20 11.32
N ASN A 148 1.53 15.65 12.49
CA ASN A 148 2.71 14.79 12.73
C ASN A 148 2.43 13.29 12.52
N TYR A 149 1.22 12.91 12.13
CA TYR A 149 0.82 11.53 11.92
C TYR A 149 0.36 11.29 10.49
N VAL A 150 0.76 10.14 9.93
CA VAL A 150 0.30 9.68 8.62
C VAL A 150 -0.41 8.36 8.78
N TRP A 151 -1.66 8.32 8.34
CA TRP A 151 -2.46 7.10 8.26
C TRP A 151 -2.48 6.62 6.81
N VAL A 152 -2.14 5.35 6.61
CA VAL A 152 -2.21 4.67 5.31
C VAL A 152 -3.25 3.57 5.42
N VAL A 153 -4.31 3.63 4.63
CA VAL A 153 -5.44 2.70 4.69
C VAL A 153 -5.48 1.77 3.48
N ALA A 154 -6.00 0.56 3.69
CA ALA A 154 -6.26 -0.41 2.63
C ALA A 154 -7.53 -0.06 1.82
N GLN A 155 -7.77 -0.81 0.73
CA GLN A 155 -8.93 -0.63 -0.15
C GLN A 155 -10.27 -0.70 0.61
N SER A 156 -10.34 -1.54 1.64
CA SER A 156 -11.56 -1.79 2.44
C SER A 156 -12.07 -0.55 3.19
N VAL A 157 -11.25 0.47 3.39
CA VAL A 157 -11.66 1.75 4.01
C VAL A 157 -12.16 2.75 2.96
N ILE A 158 -11.65 2.65 1.72
CA ILE A 158 -11.97 3.59 0.64
C ILE A 158 -13.31 3.19 -0.02
N GLU A 159 -13.48 1.91 -0.31
CA GLU A 159 -14.63 1.29 -1.00
C GLU A 159 -15.11 2.08 -2.23
N ASN A 160 -16.08 2.99 -2.03
CA ASN A 160 -16.76 3.78 -3.05
C ASN A 160 -16.21 5.22 -3.19
N LYS A 161 -15.03 5.50 -2.62
CA LYS A 161 -14.39 6.84 -2.60
C LYS A 161 -15.22 7.95 -1.95
N MET A 162 -16.22 7.61 -1.15
CA MET A 162 -17.01 8.57 -0.36
C MET A 162 -16.50 8.58 1.09
N PRO A 163 -15.58 9.49 1.47
CA PRO A 163 -15.02 9.53 2.81
C PRO A 163 -16.02 10.08 3.84
N TYR A 164 -15.89 9.64 5.09
CA TYR A 164 -16.53 10.33 6.22
C TYR A 164 -15.81 11.64 6.53
N GLN A 165 -16.53 12.66 6.99
CA GLN A 165 -15.94 13.97 7.30
C GLN A 165 -14.96 13.93 8.48
N GLN A 166 -15.06 12.91 9.33
CA GLN A 166 -14.19 12.66 10.47
C GLN A 166 -12.83 12.05 10.07
N PHE A 167 -12.66 11.62 8.81
CA PHE A 167 -11.38 11.09 8.37
C PHE A 167 -10.31 12.18 8.31
N PRO A 168 -9.07 11.89 8.76
CA PRO A 168 -8.03 12.90 8.84
C PRO A 168 -7.55 13.32 7.45
N ILE A 169 -7.43 14.63 7.24
CA ILE A 169 -6.87 15.20 6.01
C ILE A 169 -5.42 14.74 5.87
N GLY A 170 -5.01 14.38 4.65
CA GLY A 170 -3.66 13.88 4.37
C GLY A 170 -3.51 12.36 4.54
N MET A 171 -4.56 11.66 4.97
CA MET A 171 -4.61 10.20 4.96
C MET A 171 -4.36 9.67 3.55
N LEU A 172 -3.53 8.63 3.45
CA LEU A 172 -3.21 7.95 2.20
C LEU A 172 -4.02 6.67 2.10
N GLY A 173 -4.41 6.31 0.88
CA GLY A 173 -5.22 5.13 0.61
C GLY A 173 -4.66 4.32 -0.55
N VAL A 174 -4.52 3.01 -0.37
CA VAL A 174 -4.23 2.07 -1.47
C VAL A 174 -5.55 1.68 -2.11
N HIS A 175 -5.68 1.95 -3.41
CA HIS A 175 -6.92 1.77 -4.14
C HIS A 175 -6.75 0.97 -5.44
N PHE A 176 -7.73 0.15 -5.78
CA PHE A 176 -7.91 -0.37 -7.15
C PHE A 176 -9.32 -0.10 -7.65
N ASP A 177 -9.46 0.05 -8.96
CA ASP A 177 -10.71 0.49 -9.58
C ASP A 177 -11.80 -0.58 -9.47
N THR A 178 -12.82 -0.28 -8.67
CA THR A 178 -14.02 -1.10 -8.44
C THR A 178 -15.24 -0.60 -9.22
N SER A 179 -15.06 0.33 -10.18
CA SER A 179 -16.14 0.82 -11.02
C SER A 179 -16.75 -0.29 -11.88
N MET A 180 -18.00 -0.10 -12.29
CA MET A 180 -18.69 -1.05 -13.17
C MET A 180 -17.95 -1.26 -14.50
N SER A 181 -17.33 -0.22 -15.06
CA SER A 181 -16.52 -0.37 -16.28
C SER A 181 -15.27 -1.21 -16.05
N SER A 182 -14.61 -1.06 -14.89
CA SER A 182 -13.48 -1.91 -14.50
C SER A 182 -13.93 -3.36 -14.33
N LEU A 183 -15.04 -3.59 -13.63
CA LEU A 183 -15.61 -4.92 -13.43
C LEU A 183 -15.93 -5.64 -14.76
N VAL A 184 -16.53 -4.95 -15.73
CA VAL A 184 -16.83 -5.53 -17.06
C VAL A 184 -15.56 -5.90 -17.82
N LYS A 185 -14.48 -5.10 -17.70
CA LYS A 185 -13.17 -5.44 -18.25
C LYS A 185 -12.62 -6.71 -17.58
N GLU A 186 -12.68 -6.81 -16.26
CA GLU A 186 -12.22 -8.00 -15.53
C GLU A 186 -13.01 -9.27 -15.87
N ILE A 187 -14.33 -9.17 -16.07
CA ILE A 187 -15.14 -10.30 -16.57
C ILE A 187 -14.67 -10.75 -17.94
N THR A 188 -14.37 -9.81 -18.83
CA THR A 188 -13.85 -10.12 -20.17
C THR A 188 -12.49 -10.82 -20.07
N THR A 189 -11.62 -10.37 -19.18
CA THR A 189 -10.33 -11.01 -18.89
C THR A 189 -10.52 -12.43 -18.35
N ALA A 190 -11.45 -12.63 -17.41
CA ALA A 190 -11.76 -13.95 -16.86
C ALA A 190 -12.21 -14.95 -17.94
N ILE A 191 -13.05 -14.49 -18.88
CA ILE A 191 -13.50 -15.31 -20.01
C ILE A 191 -12.32 -15.68 -20.91
N LYS A 192 -11.39 -14.75 -21.18
CA LYS A 192 -10.17 -15.04 -21.94
C LYS A 192 -9.29 -16.07 -21.25
N VAL A 193 -9.05 -15.92 -19.95
CA VAL A 193 -8.29 -16.89 -19.15
C VAL A 193 -8.93 -18.28 -19.25
N TYR A 194 -10.24 -18.36 -19.08
CA TYR A 194 -10.96 -19.62 -19.21
C TYR A 194 -10.86 -20.20 -20.62
N ALA A 195 -11.09 -19.39 -21.66
CA ALA A 195 -11.06 -19.83 -23.06
C ALA A 195 -9.67 -20.37 -23.47
N TYR A 196 -8.60 -19.67 -23.13
CA TYR A 196 -7.23 -20.14 -23.40
C TYR A 196 -6.90 -21.40 -22.59
N GLY A 197 -7.34 -21.50 -21.33
CA GLY A 197 -7.15 -22.72 -20.56
C GLY A 197 -7.91 -23.92 -21.15
N VAL A 198 -9.10 -23.71 -21.72
CA VAL A 198 -9.84 -24.74 -22.48
C VAL A 198 -9.10 -25.12 -23.75
N GLU A 199 -8.64 -24.14 -24.52
CA GLU A 199 -7.88 -24.34 -25.76
C GLU A 199 -6.59 -25.15 -25.48
N ASP A 200 -5.79 -24.74 -24.50
CA ASP A 200 -4.57 -25.44 -24.10
C ASP A 200 -4.85 -26.86 -23.61
N PHE A 201 -5.97 -27.06 -22.90
CA PHE A 201 -6.38 -28.40 -22.43
C PHE A 201 -6.75 -29.31 -23.60
N ILE A 202 -7.57 -28.83 -24.54
CA ILE A 202 -8.07 -29.63 -25.67
C ILE A 202 -6.95 -29.94 -26.67
N ASN A 203 -6.03 -28.98 -26.88
CA ASN A 203 -4.93 -29.12 -27.84
C ASN A 203 -3.78 -30.01 -27.32
N ASP A 204 -3.77 -30.40 -26.05
CA ASP A 204 -2.77 -31.31 -25.50
C ASP A 204 -3.14 -32.78 -25.79
N PRO A 205 -2.33 -33.52 -26.59
CA PRO A 205 -2.63 -34.92 -26.95
C PRO A 205 -2.82 -35.84 -25.73
N ARG A 206 -2.23 -35.49 -24.57
CA ARG A 206 -2.38 -36.25 -23.32
C ARG A 206 -3.77 -36.14 -22.70
N ASN A 207 -4.65 -35.31 -23.26
CA ASN A 207 -6.02 -35.06 -22.81
C ASN A 207 -7.08 -35.58 -23.79
N GLU A 208 -6.72 -36.15 -24.95
CA GLU A 208 -7.68 -36.57 -26.00
C GLU A 208 -8.83 -37.46 -25.49
N ARG A 209 -8.58 -38.27 -24.46
CA ARG A 209 -9.58 -39.18 -23.86
C ARG A 209 -10.31 -38.60 -22.65
N LEU A 210 -10.02 -37.37 -22.25
CA LEU A 210 -10.58 -36.72 -21.08
C LEU A 210 -11.68 -35.74 -21.50
N SER A 211 -12.83 -35.83 -20.85
CA SER A 211 -13.94 -34.91 -21.07
C SER A 211 -13.92 -33.79 -20.03
N LEU A 212 -14.19 -32.56 -20.48
CA LEU A 212 -14.43 -31.41 -19.61
C LEU A 212 -15.86 -31.39 -19.02
N ASN A 213 -16.72 -32.34 -19.39
CA ASN A 213 -18.02 -32.50 -18.75
C ASN A 213 -17.83 -32.92 -17.28
N THR A 214 -18.37 -32.12 -16.36
CA THR A 214 -18.12 -32.27 -14.93
C THR A 214 -19.03 -33.29 -14.26
N GLN A 215 -20.25 -33.49 -14.78
CA GLN A 215 -21.35 -34.27 -14.17
C GLN A 215 -21.57 -33.98 -12.66
N LEU A 216 -21.17 -32.79 -12.21
CA LEU A 216 -21.29 -32.37 -10.82
C LEU A 216 -22.76 -32.08 -10.48
N SER A 217 -23.19 -32.52 -9.30
CA SER A 217 -24.52 -32.25 -8.79
C SER A 217 -24.48 -31.97 -7.29
N CYS A 218 -25.21 -30.92 -6.86
CA CYS A 218 -25.35 -30.57 -5.44
C CYS A 218 -26.50 -31.31 -4.75
N GLU A 219 -27.45 -31.87 -5.51
CA GLU A 219 -28.75 -32.34 -5.01
C GLU A 219 -28.97 -33.87 -5.15
N GLY A 220 -28.01 -34.62 -5.71
CA GLY A 220 -28.17 -36.05 -5.95
C GLY A 220 -27.42 -36.55 -7.19
N ALA A 221 -28.02 -37.50 -7.92
CA ALA A 221 -27.40 -38.31 -8.99
C ALA A 221 -26.41 -37.55 -9.89
N GLY A 222 -25.12 -37.65 -9.54
CA GLY A 222 -23.98 -36.98 -10.17
C GLY A 222 -22.70 -37.24 -9.36
N ASP A 223 -21.55 -36.81 -9.88
CA ASP A 223 -20.28 -36.94 -9.18
C ASP A 223 -20.15 -35.82 -8.11
N SER A 224 -19.62 -36.15 -6.93
CA SER A 224 -19.34 -35.16 -5.87
C SER A 224 -18.02 -34.40 -6.09
N ARG A 225 -17.16 -34.91 -6.98
CA ARG A 225 -15.87 -34.30 -7.32
C ARG A 225 -15.59 -34.46 -8.80
N TRP A 226 -15.11 -33.39 -9.42
CA TRP A 226 -14.72 -33.42 -10.82
C TRP A 226 -13.36 -34.10 -10.98
N LYS A 227 -13.36 -35.33 -11.52
CA LYS A 227 -12.16 -36.18 -11.67
C LYS A 227 -11.04 -35.50 -12.49
N VAL A 228 -11.40 -34.68 -13.47
CA VAL A 228 -10.45 -33.97 -14.36
C VAL A 228 -10.13 -32.56 -13.84
N GLY A 229 -10.84 -32.08 -12.80
CA GLY A 229 -10.77 -30.69 -12.34
C GLY A 229 -9.38 -30.23 -11.91
N ASP A 230 -8.68 -31.02 -11.09
CA ASP A 230 -7.31 -30.70 -10.65
C ASP A 230 -6.32 -30.61 -11.82
N ARG A 231 -6.53 -31.41 -12.88
CA ARG A 231 -5.71 -31.38 -14.09
C ARG A 231 -6.04 -30.15 -14.92
N PHE A 232 -7.32 -29.90 -15.17
CA PHE A 232 -7.79 -28.73 -15.93
C PHE A 232 -7.37 -27.41 -15.26
N PHE A 233 -7.44 -27.32 -13.94
CA PHE A 233 -7.00 -26.16 -13.18
C PHE A 233 -5.53 -25.80 -13.44
N LYS A 234 -4.65 -26.78 -13.68
CA LYS A 234 -3.25 -26.51 -14.05
C LYS A 234 -3.13 -25.78 -15.38
N TYR A 235 -4.03 -26.05 -16.34
CA TYR A 235 -4.06 -25.32 -17.61
C TYR A 235 -4.54 -23.89 -17.37
N LEU A 236 -5.65 -23.71 -16.64
CA LEU A 236 -6.15 -22.38 -16.27
C LEU A 236 -5.08 -21.52 -15.56
N ARG A 237 -4.38 -22.08 -14.56
CA ARG A 237 -3.35 -21.37 -13.80
C ARG A 237 -2.12 -21.00 -14.65
N ASN A 238 -1.84 -21.75 -15.70
CA ASN A 238 -0.67 -21.53 -16.56
C ASN A 238 -0.97 -20.62 -17.76
N VAL A 239 -2.18 -20.10 -17.89
CA VAL A 239 -2.53 -19.15 -18.95
C VAL A 239 -1.78 -17.83 -18.74
N SER A 240 -1.32 -17.26 -19.85
CA SER A 240 -0.84 -15.88 -19.94
C SER A 240 -1.74 -15.11 -20.91
N VAL A 241 -2.47 -14.10 -20.43
CA VAL A 241 -3.26 -13.21 -21.29
C VAL A 241 -2.52 -11.89 -21.46
N GLU A 242 -2.25 -11.50 -22.70
CA GLU A 242 -1.70 -10.18 -23.01
C GLU A 242 -2.75 -9.09 -22.74
N HIS A 243 -2.32 -8.00 -22.10
CA HIS A 243 -3.18 -6.84 -21.95
C HIS A 243 -3.34 -6.10 -23.27
N THR A 244 -4.55 -5.65 -23.55
CA THR A 244 -4.83 -4.78 -24.71
C THR A 244 -4.27 -3.36 -24.55
N GLU A 245 -3.88 -2.98 -23.34
CA GLU A 245 -3.34 -1.65 -23.02
C GLU A 245 -1.81 -1.73 -22.96
N GLU A 246 -1.12 -0.91 -23.78
CA GLU A 246 0.34 -0.92 -23.89
C GLU A 246 1.03 -0.62 -22.55
N GLY A 247 1.90 -1.52 -22.11
CA GLY A 247 2.74 -1.35 -20.92
C GLY A 247 2.19 -1.97 -19.63
N LYS A 248 1.00 -2.58 -19.66
CA LYS A 248 0.51 -3.39 -18.55
C LYS A 248 1.15 -4.79 -18.55
N PRO A 249 1.46 -5.35 -17.37
CA PRO A 249 1.97 -6.71 -17.27
C PRO A 249 0.92 -7.71 -17.79
N ASN A 250 1.37 -8.84 -18.32
CA ASN A 250 0.48 -9.93 -18.70
C ASN A 250 -0.26 -10.45 -17.46
N ILE A 251 -1.49 -10.93 -17.68
CA ILE A 251 -2.25 -11.64 -16.65
C ILE A 251 -1.65 -13.03 -16.50
N GLU A 252 -0.97 -13.25 -15.39
CA GLU A 252 -0.35 -14.52 -15.01
C GLU A 252 -0.63 -14.81 -13.55
N PHE A 253 -0.64 -16.09 -13.18
CA PHE A 253 -0.95 -16.52 -11.82
C PHE A 253 0.26 -17.12 -11.09
N THR A 254 0.30 -16.93 -9.77
CA THR A 254 1.20 -17.62 -8.85
C THR A 254 0.77 -19.08 -8.69
N PRO A 255 1.62 -19.95 -8.10
CA PRO A 255 1.22 -21.32 -7.79
C PRO A 255 -0.06 -21.43 -6.96
N ASP A 256 -0.34 -20.42 -6.13
CA ASP A 256 -1.52 -20.35 -5.24
C ASP A 256 -2.77 -19.79 -5.95
N GLY A 257 -2.67 -19.45 -7.24
CA GLY A 257 -3.80 -18.99 -8.04
C GLY A 257 -4.10 -17.50 -7.90
N VAL A 258 -3.18 -16.71 -7.35
CA VAL A 258 -3.29 -15.24 -7.24
C VAL A 258 -2.59 -14.60 -8.44
N LEU A 259 -2.98 -13.39 -8.86
CA LEU A 259 -2.21 -12.65 -9.86
C LEU A 259 -0.74 -12.48 -9.45
N LYS A 260 0.19 -12.64 -10.40
CA LYS A 260 1.60 -12.31 -10.15
C LYS A 260 1.84 -10.81 -10.03
N ALA A 261 1.04 -10.00 -10.74
CA ALA A 261 1.15 -8.56 -10.71
C ALA A 261 -0.21 -7.90 -10.76
N ALA A 262 -0.40 -6.86 -9.95
CA ALA A 262 -1.62 -6.06 -9.90
C ALA A 262 -1.29 -4.55 -9.98
N GLU A 263 -2.18 -3.82 -10.64
CA GLU A 263 -2.10 -2.36 -10.74
C GLU A 263 -2.90 -1.72 -9.60
N LEU A 264 -2.23 -0.94 -8.76
CA LEU A 264 -2.84 -0.21 -7.65
C LEU A 264 -2.54 1.30 -7.76
N LYS A 265 -3.50 2.11 -7.33
CA LYS A 265 -3.43 3.57 -7.26
C LYS A 265 -3.28 4.02 -5.81
N ILE A 266 -2.53 5.08 -5.60
CA ILE A 266 -2.43 5.72 -4.28
C ILE A 266 -3.24 7.00 -4.29
N LEU A 267 -4.18 7.07 -3.37
CA LEU A 267 -5.05 8.22 -3.16
C LEU A 267 -4.62 8.99 -1.92
N ASN A 268 -4.88 10.28 -1.90
CA ASN A 268 -4.74 11.17 -0.75
C ASN A 268 -6.09 11.82 -0.48
N LEU A 269 -6.48 11.82 0.80
CA LEU A 269 -7.70 12.47 1.26
C LEU A 269 -7.48 13.98 1.45
N ARG A 270 -8.09 14.78 0.58
CA ARG A 270 -7.94 16.24 0.56
C ARG A 270 -9.29 16.94 0.75
N PRO A 271 -9.29 18.15 1.35
CA PRO A 271 -10.46 19.01 1.34
C PRO A 271 -10.69 19.56 -0.08
N ALA A 272 -11.89 19.35 -0.60
CA ALA A 272 -12.35 19.99 -1.84
C ALA A 272 -12.74 21.45 -1.57
N ALA A 273 -12.90 22.24 -2.65
CA ALA A 273 -13.25 23.66 -2.58
C ALA A 273 -14.52 23.96 -1.76
N ASN A 274 -15.45 23.00 -1.69
CA ASN A 274 -16.69 23.08 -0.90
C ASN A 274 -16.54 22.57 0.54
N ARG A 275 -15.31 22.42 1.05
CA ARG A 275 -14.97 21.85 2.37
C ARG A 275 -15.40 20.39 2.58
N GLN A 276 -15.84 19.68 1.53
CA GLN A 276 -16.07 18.23 1.60
C GLN A 276 -14.77 17.49 1.35
N LEU A 277 -14.57 16.35 2.01
CA LEU A 277 -13.40 15.51 1.77
C LEU A 277 -13.56 14.69 0.49
N ARG A 278 -12.47 14.54 -0.27
CA ARG A 278 -12.41 13.72 -1.47
C ARG A 278 -11.10 12.95 -1.55
N TRP A 279 -11.20 11.71 -2.02
CA TRP A 279 -10.05 10.91 -2.39
C TRP A 279 -9.56 11.33 -3.78
N GLU A 280 -8.33 11.82 -3.86
CA GLU A 280 -7.70 12.26 -5.11
C GLU A 280 -6.38 11.54 -5.33
N GLU A 281 -5.99 11.32 -6.58
CA GLU A 281 -4.66 10.79 -6.86
C GLU A 281 -3.58 11.77 -6.37
N VAL A 282 -2.45 11.25 -5.91
CA VAL A 282 -1.36 12.09 -5.42
C VAL A 282 -0.71 12.86 -6.57
N ILE A 283 -1.05 14.15 -6.68
CA ILE A 283 -0.42 15.09 -7.61
C ILE A 283 0.57 15.97 -6.83
N TRP A 284 1.81 16.03 -7.33
CA TRP A 284 2.93 16.82 -6.86
C TRP A 284 3.00 18.17 -7.59
N PRO A 285 3.74 19.16 -7.04
CA PRO A 285 3.94 20.45 -7.71
C PRO A 285 4.34 20.28 -9.18
N GLY A 286 3.76 21.10 -10.07
CA GLY A 286 3.95 20.98 -11.52
C GLY A 286 3.06 19.94 -12.22
N GLY A 287 2.07 19.36 -11.53
CA GLY A 287 1.14 18.38 -12.11
C GLY A 287 1.75 16.97 -12.25
N SER A 288 2.88 16.70 -11.59
CA SER A 288 3.55 15.40 -11.66
C SER A 288 2.86 14.37 -10.77
N HIS A 289 2.71 13.13 -11.23
CA HIS A 289 2.28 11.98 -10.40
C HIS A 289 3.45 11.31 -9.65
N THR A 290 4.66 11.86 -9.78
CA THR A 290 5.86 11.38 -9.11
C THR A 290 6.40 12.43 -8.13
N PRO A 291 6.80 11.99 -6.92
CA PRO A 291 7.87 12.53 -6.13
C PRO A 291 8.71 13.63 -6.75
N PRO A 292 8.79 14.88 -6.26
CA PRO A 292 10.04 15.61 -6.43
C PRO A 292 11.18 14.68 -6.00
N GLN A 293 12.18 14.48 -6.87
CA GLN A 293 13.31 13.63 -6.53
C GLN A 293 14.08 14.28 -5.38
N GLY A 294 13.97 13.71 -4.19
CA GLY A 294 14.82 14.05 -3.05
C GLY A 294 14.10 14.74 -1.91
N VAL A 295 14.48 14.28 -0.72
CA VAL A 295 14.28 14.90 0.58
C VAL A 295 14.73 16.36 0.46
N PRO A 296 13.90 17.38 0.77
CA PRO A 296 14.46 18.66 1.16
C PRO A 296 15.32 18.37 2.38
N GLU A 297 16.64 18.43 2.25
CA GLU A 297 17.54 18.39 3.40
C GLU A 297 17.00 19.39 4.42
N LYS A 298 16.62 18.91 5.61
CA LYS A 298 16.41 19.81 6.75
C LYS A 298 17.79 20.35 7.16
N PHE A 299 18.37 21.25 6.38
CA PHE A 299 19.59 22.00 6.71
C PHE A 299 19.25 23.37 7.29
N HIS A 300 18.36 23.41 8.28
CA HIS A 300 18.23 24.61 9.10
C HIS A 300 18.75 24.28 10.49
N MET A 301 19.99 24.69 10.76
CA MET A 301 20.58 24.68 12.08
C MET A 301 20.13 25.95 12.81
N ARG A 302 19.54 25.82 14.00
CA ARG A 302 19.24 26.97 14.86
C ARG A 302 20.49 27.29 15.67
N ILE A 303 21.11 28.42 15.37
CA ILE A 303 22.29 28.93 16.08
C ILE A 303 21.81 30.04 17.03
N THR A 304 22.11 29.89 18.32
CA THR A 304 21.85 30.93 19.34
C THR A 304 23.19 31.50 19.78
N PHE A 305 23.28 32.82 19.91
CA PHE A 305 24.49 33.53 20.30
C PHE A 305 24.15 34.76 21.16
N LEU A 306 25.11 35.22 21.94
CA LEU A 306 25.05 36.47 22.70
C LEU A 306 25.79 37.58 21.94
N GLU A 307 25.40 38.83 22.13
CA GLU A 307 26.16 39.98 21.62
C GLU A 307 27.50 40.09 22.37
N GLU A 308 28.61 40.07 21.63
CA GLU A 308 29.97 40.08 22.20
C GLU A 308 30.95 40.80 21.26
N PRO A 309 31.04 42.15 21.33
CA PRO A 309 32.00 42.92 20.54
C PRO A 309 33.47 42.57 20.92
N PRO A 310 34.40 42.41 19.97
CA PRO A 310 34.28 42.68 18.53
C PRO A 310 33.79 41.49 17.68
N TYR A 311 33.56 40.32 18.29
CA TYR A 311 33.34 39.06 17.59
C TYR A 311 31.93 38.93 17.00
N ILE A 312 30.92 39.36 17.76
CA ILE A 312 29.50 39.31 17.38
C ILE A 312 28.90 40.68 17.67
N ASN A 313 28.71 41.48 16.62
CA ASN A 313 28.09 42.80 16.71
C ASN A 313 26.66 42.71 16.14
N VAL A 314 25.70 43.24 16.87
CA VAL A 314 24.31 43.31 16.39
C VAL A 314 23.98 44.73 15.96
N ALA A 315 23.40 44.88 14.78
CA ALA A 315 23.00 46.17 14.24
C ALA A 315 21.62 46.05 13.57
N PRO A 316 20.79 47.11 13.64
CA PRO A 316 19.51 47.12 12.94
C PRO A 316 19.71 47.05 11.42
N PRO A 317 18.81 46.38 10.68
CA PRO A 317 18.87 46.34 9.22
C PRO A 317 18.64 47.72 8.62
N ASP A 318 19.02 47.89 7.34
CA ASP A 318 18.79 49.13 6.61
C ASP A 318 17.29 49.50 6.61
N PRO A 319 16.92 50.74 7.01
CA PRO A 319 15.53 51.12 7.25
C PRO A 319 14.68 51.24 5.97
N ILE A 320 15.30 51.30 4.79
CA ILE A 320 14.59 51.41 3.50
C ILE A 320 14.44 50.02 2.87
N THR A 321 15.47 49.20 2.94
CA THR A 321 15.51 47.89 2.26
C THR A 321 15.19 46.70 3.17
N GLY A 322 15.21 46.89 4.49
CA GLY A 322 14.95 45.85 5.48
C GLY A 322 15.99 44.72 5.49
N LYS A 323 17.16 44.94 4.88
CA LYS A 323 18.21 43.93 4.70
C LYS A 323 19.49 44.33 5.45
N CYS A 324 20.23 43.34 5.93
CA CYS A 324 21.60 43.54 6.41
C CYS A 324 22.53 43.76 5.21
N SER A 325 23.65 44.47 5.42
CA SER A 325 24.67 44.61 4.39
C SER A 325 25.22 43.24 3.99
N ILE A 326 25.15 42.92 2.68
CA ILE A 326 25.43 41.59 2.09
C ILE A 326 26.79 40.99 2.49
N ASN A 327 27.76 41.83 2.84
CA ASN A 327 29.13 41.42 3.18
C ASN A 327 29.45 41.48 4.69
N ARG A 328 28.49 41.85 5.57
CA ARG A 328 28.77 42.13 6.99
C ARG A 328 27.70 41.66 7.99
N GLY A 329 26.62 41.02 7.56
CA GLY A 329 25.61 40.58 8.51
C GLY A 329 24.62 39.55 7.98
N VAL A 330 24.10 38.77 8.92
CA VAL A 330 22.99 37.83 8.72
C VAL A 330 21.80 38.29 9.55
N LEU A 331 20.58 38.06 9.06
CA LEU A 331 19.38 38.39 9.82
C LEU A 331 19.25 37.43 11.01
N CYS A 332 19.12 37.99 12.21
CA CYS A 332 18.88 37.25 13.45
C CYS A 332 17.60 37.76 14.13
N ARG A 333 17.04 36.93 15.02
CA ARG A 333 15.90 37.30 15.87
C ARG A 333 16.38 37.41 17.31
N PHE A 334 15.97 38.46 18.01
CA PHE A 334 16.17 38.57 19.45
C PHE A 334 15.12 37.71 20.16
N ALA A 335 15.59 36.75 20.96
CA ALA A 335 14.74 36.07 21.93
C ALA A 335 14.68 36.92 23.21
N ALA A 336 13.48 37.16 23.74
CA ALA A 336 13.34 37.81 25.04
C ALA A 336 13.83 36.85 26.14
N GLU A 337 14.29 37.36 27.28
CA GLU A 337 14.75 36.52 28.41
C GLU A 337 13.71 35.49 28.87
N THR A 338 12.42 35.77 28.64
CA THR A 338 11.29 34.87 28.91
C THR A 338 11.24 33.62 28.03
N ASP A 339 11.92 33.64 26.87
CA ASP A 339 11.96 32.54 25.90
C ASP A 339 13.23 31.67 26.04
N MET A 340 14.17 32.06 26.92
CA MET A 340 15.44 31.35 27.14
C MET A 340 15.40 30.32 28.29
N SER A 341 14.29 30.22 29.02
CA SER A 341 14.04 29.12 29.96
C SER A 341 13.42 27.93 29.23
N GLY A 342 14.28 27.11 28.64
CA GLY A 342 13.95 25.83 28.02
C GLY A 342 15.06 24.82 28.25
#